data_AF-A0AAW8T4P9-F1
#
_entry.id   AF-A0AAW8T4P9-F1
#
_cell.length_a   1.000
_cell.length_b   1.000
_cell.length_c   1.000
_cell.angle_alpha   90.00
_cell.angle_beta   90.00
_cell.angle_gamma   90.00
#
_symmetry.space_group_name_H-M   'P 1'
#
loop_
_entity.id
_entity.type
_entity.pdbx_description
1 polymer ?
#
loop_
_entity_poly.entity_id
_entity_poly.type
_entity_poly.pdbx_seq_one_letter_code
_entity_poly.pdbx_strand_id
1 'polypeptide(L)'
;MTFNLKAVIWAKDVWTVWRTLSPQILNAKTISFSNDPSVFYKMKTVQASGLTQVLSTMWEFELEITCLPFRYKSGVPLINRTSSGTVTNSGNVYSLPRIKVFGSGTRTLTINGKPIVLNLQSEYLIIDSELKECFYGDVAANNLMTGDFPEFRVGSNTVTLGTGITKIEIEPRWRYL
;
A
#
# COMPACT_ATOMS: atom_id res chain seq x y z
N MET A 1 -10.33 -11.69 3.04
CA MET A 1 -11.52 -11.46 2.22
C MET A 1 -11.28 -12.15 0.89
N THR A 2 -12.26 -12.87 0.35
CA THR A 2 -12.10 -13.61 -0.92
C THR A 2 -13.17 -13.19 -1.90
N PHE A 3 -12.78 -12.89 -3.12
CA PHE A 3 -13.67 -12.58 -4.23
C PHE A 3 -13.65 -13.73 -5.23
N ASN A 4 -14.83 -14.23 -5.60
CA ASN A 4 -15.01 -15.19 -6.67
C ASN A 4 -15.65 -14.46 -7.84
N LEU A 5 -14.88 -14.30 -8.93
CA LEU A 5 -15.31 -13.58 -10.11
C LEU A 5 -15.50 -14.55 -11.26
N LYS A 6 -16.60 -14.43 -11.98
CA LYS A 6 -16.81 -15.11 -13.26
C LYS A 6 -16.48 -14.16 -14.38
N ALA A 7 -15.64 -14.60 -15.30
CA ALA A 7 -15.18 -13.79 -16.42
C ALA A 7 -15.33 -14.56 -17.73
N VAL A 8 -15.51 -13.80 -18.81
CA VAL A 8 -15.69 -14.34 -20.16
C VAL A 8 -14.71 -13.68 -21.11
N ILE A 9 -14.09 -14.48 -21.97
CA ILE A 9 -13.30 -14.04 -23.11
C ILE A 9 -14.15 -14.25 -24.36
N TRP A 10 -14.46 -13.15 -25.03
CA TRP A 10 -15.12 -13.18 -26.32
C TRP A 10 -14.13 -12.81 -27.43
N ALA A 11 -13.61 -13.80 -28.14
CA ALA A 11 -12.62 -13.61 -29.19
C ALA A 11 -12.64 -14.75 -30.23
N LYS A 12 -12.18 -14.47 -31.44
CA LYS A 12 -11.95 -15.51 -32.46
C LYS A 12 -10.80 -16.44 -32.09
N ASP A 13 -9.73 -15.91 -31.50
CA ASP A 13 -8.60 -16.65 -30.98
C ASP A 13 -8.47 -16.43 -29.47
N VAL A 14 -9.20 -17.25 -28.70
CA VAL A 14 -9.24 -17.16 -27.24
C VAL A 14 -7.89 -17.54 -26.61
N TRP A 15 -7.16 -18.50 -27.19
CA TRP A 15 -5.90 -18.97 -26.62
C TRP A 15 -4.81 -17.90 -26.66
N THR A 16 -4.76 -17.10 -27.72
CA THR A 16 -3.84 -15.96 -27.79
C THR A 16 -4.19 -14.88 -26.78
N VAL A 17 -5.48 -14.57 -26.60
CA VAL A 17 -5.93 -13.63 -25.56
C VAL A 17 -5.56 -14.15 -24.17
N TRP A 18 -5.81 -15.43 -23.88
CA TRP A 18 -5.52 -16.04 -22.59
C TRP A 18 -4.04 -16.04 -22.23
N ARG A 19 -3.17 -16.38 -23.18
CA ARG A 19 -1.71 -16.35 -22.97
C ARG A 19 -1.18 -14.95 -22.66
N THR A 20 -1.86 -13.92 -23.15
CA THR A 20 -1.50 -12.52 -22.89
C THR A 20 -2.07 -12.03 -21.56
N LEU A 21 -3.31 -12.40 -21.24
CA LEU A 21 -4.06 -11.92 -20.08
C LEU A 21 -3.68 -12.64 -18.78
N SER A 22 -3.52 -13.97 -18.83
CA SER A 22 -3.31 -14.78 -17.61
C SER A 22 -2.07 -14.37 -16.81
N PRO A 23 -0.89 -14.05 -17.40
CA PRO A 23 0.24 -13.60 -16.59
C PRO A 23 -0.02 -12.25 -15.92
N GLN A 24 -0.77 -11.35 -16.55
CA GLN A 24 -1.10 -10.05 -15.98
C GLN A 24 -2.04 -10.20 -14.78
N ILE A 25 -3.07 -11.05 -14.90
CA ILE A 25 -4.00 -11.36 -13.81
C ILE A 25 -3.27 -12.01 -12.63
N LEU A 26 -2.46 -13.04 -12.90
CA LEU A 26 -1.81 -13.83 -11.85
C LEU A 26 -0.71 -13.05 -11.11
N ASN A 27 -0.08 -12.06 -11.75
CA ASN A 27 0.96 -11.23 -11.13
C ASN A 27 0.44 -9.92 -10.55
N ALA A 28 -0.84 -9.59 -10.74
CA ALA A 28 -1.41 -8.36 -10.22
C ALA A 28 -1.31 -8.30 -8.69
N LYS A 29 -1.12 -7.09 -8.15
CA LYS A 29 -0.97 -6.85 -6.70
C LYS A 29 -2.17 -6.17 -6.06
N THR A 30 -3.02 -5.55 -6.88
CA THR A 30 -4.22 -4.87 -6.42
C THR A 30 -5.40 -5.15 -7.34
N ILE A 31 -6.60 -5.03 -6.79
CA ILE A 31 -7.86 -5.07 -7.54
C ILE A 31 -8.74 -3.90 -7.11
N SER A 32 -9.46 -3.30 -8.05
CA SER A 32 -10.49 -2.30 -7.81
C SER A 32 -11.73 -2.67 -8.61
N PHE A 33 -12.89 -2.20 -8.19
CA PHE A 33 -14.16 -2.49 -8.86
C PHE A 33 -14.82 -1.18 -9.28
N SER A 34 -15.43 -1.17 -10.46
CA SER A 34 -16.04 0.03 -11.04
C SER A 34 -17.24 0.56 -10.25
N ASN A 35 -17.90 -0.28 -9.46
CA ASN A 35 -19.00 0.12 -8.60
C ASN A 35 -18.55 0.91 -7.36
N ASP A 36 -17.28 0.83 -6.98
CA ASP A 36 -16.65 1.67 -5.96
C ASP A 36 -15.21 2.03 -6.36
N PRO A 37 -15.04 3.04 -7.24
CA PRO A 37 -13.71 3.46 -7.70
C PRO A 37 -12.90 4.19 -6.61
N SER A 38 -13.54 4.53 -5.48
CA SER A 38 -12.90 5.30 -4.40
C SER A 38 -11.92 4.45 -3.58
N VAL A 39 -11.96 3.12 -3.73
CA VAL A 39 -11.11 2.18 -3.00
C VAL A 39 -10.52 1.09 -3.89
N PHE A 40 -9.46 0.47 -3.39
CA PHE A 40 -8.87 -0.74 -3.95
C PHE A 40 -8.52 -1.74 -2.85
N TYR A 41 -8.27 -2.98 -3.23
CA TYR A 41 -7.85 -4.05 -2.34
C TYR A 41 -6.45 -4.52 -2.72
N LYS A 42 -5.63 -4.85 -1.71
CA LYS A 42 -4.33 -5.51 -1.92
C LYS A 42 -4.53 -7.02 -1.98
N MET A 43 -4.04 -7.65 -3.03
CA MET A 43 -4.18 -9.08 -3.28
C MET A 43 -3.04 -9.86 -2.65
N LYS A 44 -3.36 -11.00 -2.04
CA LYS A 44 -2.40 -11.97 -1.51
C LYS A 44 -2.16 -13.10 -2.51
N THR A 45 -3.25 -13.66 -3.05
CA THR A 45 -3.20 -14.72 -4.06
C THR A 45 -4.30 -14.52 -5.08
N VAL A 46 -4.01 -14.92 -6.32
CA VAL A 46 -4.97 -14.99 -7.41
C VAL A 46 -4.84 -16.37 -8.01
N GLN A 47 -5.95 -17.08 -8.12
CA GLN A 47 -6.04 -18.37 -8.78
C GLN A 47 -7.06 -18.26 -9.90
N ALA A 48 -6.72 -18.80 -11.05
CA ALA A 48 -7.63 -18.88 -12.18
C ALA A 48 -7.98 -20.35 -12.45
N SER A 49 -9.26 -20.60 -12.73
CA SER A 49 -9.66 -21.88 -13.29
C SER A 49 -9.08 -22.06 -14.71
N GLY A 50 -9.18 -23.28 -15.23
CA GLY A 50 -9.06 -23.48 -16.67
C GLY A 50 -10.17 -22.78 -17.44
N LEU A 51 -9.93 -22.55 -18.74
CA LEU A 51 -10.95 -22.05 -19.64
C LEU A 51 -11.95 -23.17 -19.98
N THR A 52 -13.24 -22.83 -19.92
CA THR A 52 -14.33 -23.70 -20.34
C THR A 52 -15.03 -23.07 -21.55
N GLN A 53 -15.19 -23.81 -22.63
CA GLN A 53 -15.84 -23.32 -23.84
C GLN A 53 -17.37 -23.29 -23.64
N VAL A 54 -17.99 -22.14 -23.84
CA VAL A 54 -19.45 -21.96 -23.77
C VAL A 54 -20.04 -21.83 -25.18
N LEU A 55 -19.37 -21.08 -26.06
CA LEU A 55 -19.70 -20.96 -27.48
C LEU A 55 -18.43 -21.00 -28.32
N SER A 56 -18.56 -21.08 -29.65
CA SER A 56 -17.43 -21.14 -30.59
C SER A 56 -16.38 -20.03 -30.36
N THR A 57 -16.83 -18.83 -29.99
CA THR A 57 -15.98 -17.65 -29.74
C THR A 57 -16.03 -17.17 -28.28
N MET A 58 -16.68 -17.90 -27.39
CA MET A 58 -16.92 -17.48 -26.01
C MET A 58 -16.46 -18.56 -25.03
N TRP A 59 -15.51 -18.20 -24.18
CA TRP A 59 -14.98 -19.08 -23.16
C TRP A 59 -15.03 -18.39 -21.81
N GLU A 60 -15.35 -19.13 -20.77
CA GLU A 60 -15.45 -18.63 -19.41
C GLU A 60 -14.36 -19.20 -18.51
N PHE A 61 -14.05 -18.46 -17.45
CA PHE A 61 -13.17 -18.88 -16.37
C PHE A 61 -13.58 -18.20 -15.07
N GLU A 62 -13.18 -18.80 -13.96
CA GLU A 62 -13.39 -18.27 -12.62
C GLU A 62 -12.06 -17.79 -12.04
N LEU A 63 -12.12 -16.68 -11.30
CA LEU A 63 -11.00 -16.15 -10.53
C LEU A 63 -11.33 -16.19 -9.05
N GLU A 64 -10.49 -16.88 -8.28
CA GLU A 64 -10.49 -16.79 -6.83
C GLU A 64 -9.37 -15.85 -6.39
N ILE A 65 -9.77 -14.71 -5.82
CA ILE A 65 -8.85 -13.66 -5.40
C ILE A 65 -8.94 -13.51 -3.88
N THR A 66 -7.86 -13.86 -3.19
CA THR A 66 -7.76 -13.63 -1.75
C THR A 66 -7.05 -12.30 -1.50
N CYS A 67 -7.76 -11.38 -0.85
CA CYS A 67 -7.27 -10.06 -0.47
C CYS A 67 -6.97 -9.95 1.02
N LEU A 68 -6.10 -8.99 1.34
CA LEU A 68 -5.95 -8.48 2.71
C LEU A 68 -7.30 -7.95 3.24
N PRO A 69 -7.50 -7.92 4.57
CA PRO A 69 -8.82 -7.65 5.16
C PRO A 69 -9.28 -6.18 5.09
N PHE A 70 -8.56 -5.30 4.39
CA PHE A 70 -8.84 -3.87 4.35
C PHE A 70 -9.05 -3.37 2.92
N ARG A 71 -9.96 -2.40 2.80
CA ARG A 71 -10.07 -1.50 1.63
C ARG A 71 -9.08 -0.36 1.81
N TYR A 72 -8.44 0.08 0.72
CA TYR A 72 -7.49 1.19 0.71
C TYR A 72 -8.07 2.33 -0.12
N LYS A 73 -8.01 3.56 0.38
CA LYS A 73 -8.47 4.73 -0.37
C LYS A 73 -7.60 4.97 -1.61
N SER A 74 -8.22 5.09 -2.77
CA SER A 74 -7.57 5.39 -4.04
C SER A 74 -7.21 6.87 -4.16
N GLY A 75 -6.19 7.20 -4.95
CA GLY A 75 -5.87 8.58 -5.34
C GLY A 75 -5.43 9.49 -4.19
N VAL A 76 -4.84 8.94 -3.12
CA VAL A 76 -4.37 9.74 -1.98
C VAL A 76 -2.99 10.34 -2.30
N PRO A 77 -2.84 11.67 -2.30
CA PRO A 77 -1.55 12.30 -2.55
C PRO A 77 -0.59 12.10 -1.37
N LEU A 78 0.71 12.18 -1.65
CA LEU A 78 1.74 12.26 -0.61
C LEU A 78 1.55 13.52 0.23
N ILE A 79 1.64 13.37 1.55
CA ILE A 79 1.59 14.50 2.47
C ILE A 79 3.02 14.91 2.77
N ASN A 80 3.41 16.10 2.29
CA ASN A 80 4.72 16.68 2.54
C ASN A 80 4.66 17.61 3.76
N ARG A 81 5.63 17.52 4.66
CA ARG A 81 5.76 18.42 5.81
C ARG A 81 7.21 18.84 6.00
N THR A 82 7.42 20.14 6.22
CA THR A 82 8.71 20.75 6.61
C THR A 82 8.67 21.25 8.06
N SER A 83 7.53 21.14 8.73
CA SER A 83 7.32 21.50 10.13
C SER A 83 6.33 20.55 10.79
N SER A 84 6.34 20.54 12.12
CA SER A 84 5.39 19.77 12.94
C SER A 84 3.94 20.18 12.68
N GLY A 85 3.01 19.25 12.85
CA GLY A 85 1.59 19.51 12.66
C GLY A 85 0.73 18.27 12.86
N THR A 86 -0.48 18.32 12.32
CA THR A 86 -1.44 17.21 12.40
C THR A 86 -1.72 16.60 11.04
N VAL A 87 -1.93 15.29 11.02
CA VAL A 87 -2.39 14.52 9.86
C VAL A 87 -3.70 13.84 10.22
N THR A 88 -4.74 14.08 9.42
CA THR A 88 -6.06 13.50 9.66
C THR A 88 -6.24 12.23 8.83
N ASN A 89 -6.38 11.09 9.50
CA ASN A 89 -6.77 9.84 8.85
C ASN A 89 -8.27 9.90 8.51
N SER A 90 -8.58 9.97 7.21
CA SER A 90 -9.96 9.99 6.69
C SER A 90 -10.64 8.62 6.60
N GLY A 91 -9.93 7.54 6.95
CA GLY A 91 -10.47 6.18 7.01
C GLY A 91 -11.30 5.92 8.26
N ASN A 92 -11.87 4.70 8.35
CA ASN A 92 -12.63 4.26 9.54
C ASN A 92 -11.84 3.28 10.43
N VAL A 93 -10.59 2.98 10.07
CA VAL A 93 -9.67 2.15 10.84
C VAL A 93 -8.26 2.72 10.76
N TYR A 94 -7.36 2.26 11.64
CA TYR A 94 -5.96 2.67 11.65
C TYR A 94 -5.28 2.39 10.30
N SER A 95 -4.30 3.22 9.92
CA SER A 95 -3.46 2.98 8.76
C SER A 95 -1.98 2.82 9.14
N LEU A 96 -1.25 2.11 8.29
CA LEU A 96 0.17 1.87 8.42
C LEU A 96 0.90 2.66 7.31
N PRO A 97 1.37 3.88 7.61
CA PRO A 97 1.97 4.75 6.61
C PRO A 97 3.36 4.29 6.20
N ARG A 98 3.79 4.74 5.00
CA ARG A 98 5.21 4.77 4.62
C ARG A 98 5.70 6.21 4.69
N ILE A 99 6.74 6.45 5.48
CA ILE A 99 7.24 7.80 5.79
C ILE A 99 8.70 7.88 5.37
N LYS A 100 9.02 8.78 4.43
CA LYS A 100 10.38 9.14 4.08
C LYS A 100 10.80 10.37 4.89
N VAL A 101 11.88 10.26 5.65
CA VAL A 101 12.36 11.31 6.55
C VAL A 101 13.70 11.83 6.08
N PHE A 102 13.82 13.13 5.85
CA PHE A 102 15.02 13.79 5.37
C PHE A 102 15.74 14.56 6.49
N GLY A 103 17.06 14.50 6.48
CA GLY A 103 17.91 15.15 7.46
C GLY A 103 19.29 14.48 7.54
N SER A 104 20.08 14.85 8.54
CA SER A 104 21.42 14.31 8.75
C SER A 104 21.66 13.96 10.21
N GLY A 105 22.43 12.92 10.50
CA GLY A 105 22.74 12.47 11.86
C GLY A 105 21.55 11.89 12.62
N THR A 106 21.70 11.72 13.93
CA THR A 106 20.64 11.17 14.79
C THR A 106 19.51 12.17 14.97
N ARG A 107 18.32 11.81 14.52
CA ARG A 107 17.09 12.62 14.57
C ARG A 107 15.95 11.84 15.21
N THR A 108 14.99 12.56 15.77
CA THR A 108 13.80 11.94 16.37
C THR A 108 12.56 12.45 15.67
N LEU A 109 11.82 11.54 15.04
CA LEU A 109 10.45 11.78 14.56
C LEU A 109 9.49 11.30 15.64
N THR A 110 8.49 12.08 16.02
CA THR A 110 7.48 11.64 16.99
C THR A 110 6.09 11.60 16.35
N ILE A 111 5.43 10.46 16.41
CA ILE A 111 4.07 10.26 15.90
C ILE A 111 3.16 9.89 17.07
N ASN A 112 2.10 10.67 17.31
CA ASN A 112 1.15 10.43 18.42
C ASN A 112 1.81 10.27 19.80
N GLY A 113 2.87 11.05 20.06
CA GLY A 113 3.65 10.98 21.30
C GLY A 113 4.62 9.81 21.39
N LYS A 114 4.73 8.96 20.36
CA LYS A 114 5.71 7.87 20.29
C LYS A 114 6.98 8.32 19.54
N PRO A 115 8.15 8.38 20.20
CA PRO A 115 9.39 8.78 19.56
C PRO A 115 9.96 7.64 18.69
N ILE A 116 10.52 8.02 17.55
CA ILE A 116 11.22 7.16 16.60
C ILE A 116 12.57 7.80 16.33
N VAL A 117 13.64 7.18 16.80
CA VAL A 117 15.01 7.64 16.61
C VAL A 117 15.54 7.07 15.29
N LEU A 118 16.12 7.93 14.47
CA LEU A 118 16.64 7.64 13.14
C LEU A 118 18.07 8.13 13.04
N ASN A 119 19.00 7.24 12.68
CA ASN A 119 20.37 7.62 12.36
C ASN A 119 20.49 7.86 10.85
N LEU A 120 20.27 9.11 10.43
CA LEU A 120 20.26 9.49 9.02
C LEU A 120 21.70 9.64 8.53
N GLN A 121 22.19 8.72 7.68
CA GLN A 121 23.51 8.78 7.05
C GLN A 121 23.58 9.81 5.91
N SER A 122 23.11 11.03 6.17
CA SER A 122 23.23 12.24 5.33
C SER A 122 22.28 12.40 4.14
N GLU A 123 21.16 11.67 4.07
CA GLU A 123 20.07 12.02 3.12
C GLU A 123 18.68 11.80 3.72
N TYR A 124 18.27 10.53 3.78
CA TYR A 124 16.95 10.13 4.25
C TYR A 124 16.92 8.69 4.73
N LEU A 125 15.86 8.34 5.47
CA LEU A 125 15.44 6.95 5.70
C LEU A 125 13.95 6.81 5.37
N ILE A 126 13.55 5.63 4.94
CA ILE A 126 12.16 5.29 4.63
C ILE A 126 11.67 4.30 5.67
N ILE A 127 10.67 4.68 6.45
CA ILE A 127 9.99 3.80 7.40
C ILE A 127 8.74 3.26 6.70
N ASP A 128 8.66 1.96 6.44
CA ASP A 128 7.43 1.31 5.95
C ASP A 128 6.75 0.54 7.08
N SER A 129 5.66 1.09 7.59
CA SER A 129 4.96 0.51 8.75
C SER A 129 4.12 -0.72 8.40
N GLU A 130 3.81 -0.92 7.12
CA GLU A 130 3.08 -2.11 6.68
C GLU A 130 4.02 -3.32 6.58
N LEU A 131 5.23 -3.10 6.06
CA LEU A 131 6.29 -4.12 6.04
C LEU A 131 6.99 -4.27 7.39
N LYS A 132 6.87 -3.28 8.27
CA LYS A 132 7.65 -3.16 9.50
C LYS A 132 9.16 -3.20 9.23
N GLU A 133 9.55 -2.43 8.23
CA GLU A 133 10.93 -2.35 7.74
C GLU A 133 11.32 -0.89 7.53
N CYS A 134 12.58 -0.56 7.85
CA CYS A 134 13.22 0.70 7.54
C CYS A 134 14.21 0.49 6.39
N PHE A 135 14.28 1.43 5.45
CA PHE A 135 15.12 1.34 4.25
C PHE A 135 15.98 2.59 4.04
N TYR A 136 17.13 2.37 3.42
CA TYR A 136 17.92 3.38 2.72
C TYR A 136 17.96 3.02 1.23
N GLY A 137 17.27 3.78 0.39
CA GLY A 137 16.95 3.34 -0.97
C GLY A 137 16.15 2.03 -0.94
N ASP A 138 16.72 0.97 -1.53
CA ASP A 138 16.14 -0.39 -1.54
C ASP A 138 16.81 -1.34 -0.53
N VAL A 139 17.74 -0.84 0.29
CA VAL A 139 18.49 -1.65 1.26
C VAL A 139 17.86 -1.54 2.64
N ALA A 140 17.65 -2.68 3.30
CA ALA A 140 17.16 -2.73 4.68
C ALA A 140 18.13 -2.01 5.64
N ALA A 141 17.59 -1.16 6.49
CA ALA A 141 18.29 -0.25 7.38
C ALA A 141 17.65 -0.20 8.78
N ASN A 142 17.04 -1.31 9.23
CA ASN A 142 16.40 -1.41 10.55
C ASN A 142 17.35 -1.10 11.70
N ASN A 143 18.65 -1.40 11.54
CA ASN A 143 19.69 -1.06 12.52
C ASN A 143 19.90 0.45 12.71
N LEU A 144 19.39 1.28 11.80
CA LEU A 144 19.44 2.75 11.88
C LEU A 144 18.15 3.35 12.47
N MET A 145 17.18 2.52 12.85
CA MET A 145 15.91 2.94 13.44
C MET A 145 15.77 2.34 14.84
N THR A 146 15.22 3.12 15.77
CA THR A 146 14.84 2.65 17.11
C THR A 146 13.50 3.24 17.50
N GLY A 147 12.56 2.39 17.94
CA GLY A 147 11.19 2.75 18.28
C GLY A 147 10.17 1.93 17.51
N ASP A 148 8.88 2.17 17.79
CA ASP A 148 7.78 1.48 17.11
C ASP A 148 7.60 1.99 15.68
N PHE A 149 7.14 1.11 14.79
CA PHE A 149 6.64 1.53 13.48
C PHE A 149 5.37 2.39 13.66
N PRO A 150 5.28 3.54 12.96
CA PRO A 150 4.21 4.48 13.18
C PRO A 150 2.86 3.95 12.71
N GLU A 151 1.80 4.41 13.37
CA GLU A 151 0.42 4.12 13.03
C GLU A 151 -0.37 5.42 13.06
N PHE A 152 -1.24 5.63 12.06
CA PHE A 152 -2.22 6.70 12.11
C PHE A 152 -3.59 6.17 12.53
N ARG A 153 -4.01 6.56 13.74
CA ARG A 153 -5.34 6.31 14.29
C ARG A 153 -6.39 7.08 13.50
N VAL A 154 -7.65 6.64 13.59
CA VAL A 154 -8.78 7.36 12.99
C VAL A 154 -8.84 8.79 13.55
N GLY A 155 -9.05 9.78 12.68
CA GLY A 155 -9.07 11.18 13.07
C GLY A 155 -7.67 11.82 13.12
N SER A 156 -7.47 12.73 14.07
CA SER A 156 -6.27 13.56 14.13
C SER A 156 -5.06 12.81 14.71
N ASN A 157 -3.93 12.88 14.02
CA ASN A 157 -2.66 12.32 14.47
C ASN A 157 -1.59 13.42 14.54
N THR A 158 -0.84 13.48 15.63
CA THR A 158 0.22 14.46 15.80
C THR A 158 1.51 13.97 15.17
N VAL A 159 2.16 14.83 14.39
CA VAL A 159 3.44 14.57 13.72
C VAL A 159 4.41 15.66 14.13
N THR A 160 5.41 15.29 14.91
CA THR A 160 6.42 16.23 15.42
C THR A 160 7.77 15.92 14.82
N LEU A 161 8.32 16.88 14.08
CA LEU A 161 9.65 16.80 13.50
C LEU A 161 10.66 17.29 14.55
N GLY A 162 11.58 16.43 14.96
CA GLY A 162 12.70 16.82 15.81
C GLY A 162 13.68 17.73 15.08
N THR A 163 14.47 18.49 15.85
CA THR A 163 15.47 19.43 15.34
C THR A 163 16.38 18.78 14.30
N GLY A 164 16.50 19.39 13.13
CA GLY A 164 17.37 18.92 12.04
C GLY A 164 16.72 17.93 11.07
N ILE A 165 15.44 17.56 11.26
CA ILE A 165 14.63 16.98 10.18
C ILE A 165 14.19 18.13 9.27
N THR A 166 14.51 18.04 7.98
CA THR A 166 14.24 19.11 7.00
C THR A 166 12.91 18.93 6.29
N LYS A 167 12.52 17.67 6.05
CA LYS A 167 11.30 17.31 5.34
C LYS A 167 10.89 15.89 5.72
N ILE A 168 9.59 15.63 5.69
CA ILE A 168 9.04 14.27 5.61
C ILE A 168 8.03 14.17 4.47
N GLU A 169 7.98 13.00 3.84
CA GLU A 169 6.99 12.63 2.84
C GLU A 169 6.22 11.43 3.37
N ILE A 170 4.90 11.57 3.48
CA ILE A 170 4.04 10.55 4.08
C ILE A 170 3.13 9.99 3.01
N GLU A 171 3.23 8.69 2.76
CA GLU A 171 2.23 7.88 2.06
C GLU A 171 1.29 7.28 3.12
N PRO A 172 0.10 7.85 3.32
CA PRO A 172 -0.69 7.56 4.52
C PRO A 172 -1.44 6.22 4.50
N ARG A 173 -1.77 5.71 3.31
CA ARG A 173 -2.45 4.42 3.08
C ARG A 173 -3.77 4.27 3.86
N TRP A 174 -4.67 5.25 3.77
CA TRP A 174 -5.96 5.24 4.48
C TRP A 174 -6.77 3.97 4.23
N ARG A 175 -7.33 3.41 5.30
CA ARG A 175 -8.00 2.11 5.29
C ARG A 175 -9.47 2.21 5.68
N TYR A 176 -10.26 1.28 5.15
CA TYR A 176 -11.62 1.00 5.59
C TYR A 176 -11.81 -0.51 5.85
N LEU A 177 -12.66 -0.85 6.83
CA LEU A 177 -13.25 -2.18 7.03
C LEU A 177 -14.38 -2.45 6.04
#